data_AF-D7G734-F1
#
_entry.id   AF-D7G734-F1
#
_cell.length_a   1.000
_cell.length_b   1.000
_cell.length_c   1.000
_cell.angle_alpha   90.00
_cell.angle_beta   90.00
_cell.angle_gamma   90.00
#
_symmetry.space_group_name_H-M   'P 1'
#
loop_
_entity.id
_entity.type
_entity.pdbx_description
1 polymer ?
#
loop_
_entity_poly.entity_id
_entity_poly.type
_entity_poly.pdbx_seq_one_letter_code
_entity_poly.pdbx_strand_id
1 'polypeptide(L)'
;MASRPYDRTGSPQPVPAVLRHLQLVLWSTACIGSLIVVTIFWGALLLDQFLVADEFKLRYILFPQAFGVIYLFFNVGWYYLAPDDDRLIYIILDWEDNTLGACIYAFGAILVGAPLFGLVHLGLFRLRESVYHNRLARTSKAAAEAQSIELKESDQA
;
A
#
# COMPACT_ATOMS: atom_id res chain seq x y z
N MET A 1 26.30 -25.07 10.98
CA MET A 1 25.61 -24.66 12.22
C MET A 1 26.66 -24.47 13.29
N ALA A 2 27.01 -23.23 13.63
CA ALA A 2 27.93 -22.96 14.73
C ALA A 2 27.13 -22.97 16.04
N SER A 3 27.48 -23.87 16.96
CA SER A 3 26.91 -23.90 18.31
C SER A 3 27.29 -22.61 19.04
N ARG A 4 26.29 -21.83 19.47
CA ARG A 4 26.55 -20.60 20.24
C ARG A 4 27.21 -20.98 21.57
N PRO A 5 28.26 -20.26 22.00
CA PRO A 5 28.86 -20.47 23.31
C PRO A 5 27.83 -20.11 24.38
N TYR A 6 27.36 -21.11 25.10
CA TYR A 6 26.61 -20.90 26.34
C TYR A 6 27.59 -20.46 27.42
N ASP A 7 27.18 -19.50 28.25
CA ASP A 7 27.91 -19.19 29.48
C ASP A 7 27.81 -20.39 30.46
N ARG A 8 28.71 -20.46 31.44
CA ARG A 8 28.74 -21.52 32.48
C ARG A 8 27.43 -21.66 33.25
N THR A 9 26.60 -20.62 33.24
CA THR A 9 25.27 -20.56 33.87
C THR A 9 24.15 -21.14 33.00
N GLY A 10 24.44 -21.55 31.77
CA GLY A 10 23.43 -22.02 30.81
C GLY A 10 22.55 -20.90 30.25
N SER A 11 22.81 -19.63 30.60
CA SER A 11 22.11 -18.49 30.04
C SER A 11 22.71 -18.11 28.69
N PRO A 12 21.88 -17.80 27.67
CA PRO A 12 22.35 -17.24 26.41
C PRO A 12 23.18 -15.96 26.67
N GLN A 13 24.33 -15.82 26.03
CA GLN A 13 25.07 -14.56 26.12
C GLN A 13 24.26 -13.43 25.44
N PRO A 14 24.09 -12.27 26.11
CA PRO A 14 23.36 -11.15 25.53
C PRO A 14 24.09 -10.67 24.28
N VAL A 15 23.34 -10.36 23.23
CA VAL A 15 23.89 -9.79 22.00
C VAL A 15 24.62 -8.48 22.36
N PRO A 16 25.84 -8.23 21.85
CA PRO A 16 26.55 -6.98 22.13
C PRO A 16 25.67 -5.77 21.79
N ALA A 17 25.56 -4.81 22.71
CA ALA A 17 24.68 -3.65 22.57
C ALA A 17 24.87 -2.90 21.24
N VAL A 18 26.10 -2.84 20.74
CA VAL A 18 26.44 -2.22 19.44
C VAL A 18 25.77 -2.93 18.26
N LEU A 19 25.76 -4.26 18.25
CA LEU A 19 25.09 -5.05 17.21
C LEU A 19 23.57 -4.87 17.26
N ARG A 20 23.00 -4.80 18.48
CA ARG A 20 21.57 -4.50 18.67
C ARG A 20 21.20 -3.12 18.12
N HIS A 21 21.98 -2.09 18.43
CA HIS A 21 21.76 -0.74 17.88
C HIS A 21 21.87 -0.71 16.36
N LEU A 22 22.87 -1.39 15.80
CA LEU A 22 23.05 -1.46 14.35
C LEU A 22 21.87 -2.15 13.67
N GLN A 23 21.39 -3.26 14.23
CA GLN A 23 20.23 -3.99 13.73
C GLN A 23 18.97 -3.12 13.79
N LEU A 24 18.73 -2.42 14.89
CA LEU A 24 17.55 -1.56 15.06
C LEU A 24 17.57 -0.35 14.12
N VAL A 25 18.74 0.24 13.85
CA VAL A 25 18.92 1.33 12.89
C VAL A 25 18.71 0.85 11.45
N LEU A 26 19.34 -0.27 11.06
CA LEU A 26 19.14 -0.88 9.75
C LEU A 26 17.66 -1.22 9.52
N TRP A 27 17.00 -1.77 10.54
CA TRP A 27 15.60 -2.15 10.47
C TRP A 27 14.66 -0.96 10.37
N SER A 28 14.86 0.06 11.21
CA SER A 28 14.10 1.31 11.13
C SER A 28 14.27 1.98 9.76
N THR A 29 15.49 1.95 9.22
CA THR A 29 15.79 2.49 7.89
C THR A 29 15.09 1.69 6.79
N ALA A 30 15.06 0.36 6.87
CA ALA A 30 14.35 -0.49 5.93
C ALA A 30 12.83 -0.26 5.98
N CYS A 31 12.26 -0.16 7.18
CA CYS A 31 10.83 0.08 7.37
C CYS A 31 10.42 1.47 6.88
N ILE A 32 11.13 2.52 7.31
CA ILE A 32 10.89 3.89 6.83
C ILE A 32 11.09 3.96 5.31
N GLY A 33 12.14 3.33 4.78
CA GLY A 33 12.38 3.21 3.34
C GLY A 33 11.20 2.55 2.62
N SER A 34 10.68 1.43 3.13
CA SER A 34 9.52 0.74 2.55
C SER A 34 8.25 1.59 2.60
N LEU A 35 7.99 2.29 3.71
CA LEU A 35 6.83 3.20 3.84
C LEU A 35 6.94 4.38 2.88
N ILE A 36 8.12 4.95 2.70
CA ILE A 36 8.36 6.02 1.73
C ILE A 36 8.14 5.49 0.32
N VAL A 37 8.70 4.33 -0.04
CA VAL A 37 8.53 3.74 -1.38
C VAL A 37 7.06 3.43 -1.66
N VAL A 38 6.36 2.84 -0.70
CA VAL A 38 4.91 2.56 -0.80
C VAL A 38 4.15 3.88 -0.95
N THR A 39 4.41 4.89 -0.12
CA THR A 39 3.74 6.19 -0.19
C THR A 39 3.98 6.89 -1.52
N ILE A 40 5.23 6.88 -2.02
CA ILE A 40 5.58 7.45 -3.33
C ILE A 40 4.90 6.65 -4.44
N PHE A 41 4.91 5.33 -4.39
CA PHE A 41 4.28 4.47 -5.39
C PHE A 41 2.76 4.67 -5.42
N TRP A 42 2.12 4.75 -4.26
CA TRP A 42 0.69 5.08 -4.15
C TRP A 42 0.39 6.49 -4.63
N GLY A 43 1.22 7.48 -4.26
CA GLY A 43 1.10 8.85 -4.74
C GLY A 43 1.24 8.93 -6.26
N ALA A 44 2.19 8.19 -6.84
CA ALA A 44 2.40 8.09 -8.27
C ALA A 44 1.23 7.38 -8.95
N LEU A 45 0.68 6.29 -8.38
CA LEU A 45 -0.53 5.64 -8.90
C LEU A 45 -1.73 6.56 -8.87
N LEU A 46 -1.92 7.34 -7.79
CA LEU A 46 -2.98 8.33 -7.70
C LEU A 46 -2.75 9.44 -8.73
N LEU A 47 -1.53 9.96 -8.86
CA LEU A 47 -1.18 10.99 -9.83
C LEU A 47 -1.38 10.49 -11.26
N ASP A 48 -0.97 9.26 -11.55
CA ASP A 48 -1.18 8.58 -12.84
C ASP A 48 -2.67 8.38 -13.10
N GLN A 49 -3.45 7.99 -12.09
CA GLN A 49 -4.92 7.96 -12.14
C GLN A 49 -5.57 9.33 -12.28
N PHE A 50 -4.90 10.44 -11.95
CA PHE A 50 -5.39 11.78 -12.21
C PHE A 50 -4.96 12.28 -13.61
N LEU A 51 -3.76 11.92 -14.06
CA LEU A 51 -3.14 12.43 -15.29
C LEU A 51 -3.42 11.58 -16.53
N VAL A 52 -3.34 10.25 -16.42
CA VAL A 52 -3.41 9.28 -17.52
C VAL A 52 -4.69 8.46 -17.38
N ALA A 53 -5.57 8.51 -18.37
CA ALA A 53 -6.85 7.79 -18.39
C ALA A 53 -6.67 6.33 -18.81
N ASP A 54 -5.81 5.58 -18.11
CA ASP A 54 -5.65 4.14 -18.38
C ASP A 54 -6.70 3.31 -17.61
N GLU A 55 -7.00 2.13 -18.14
CA GLU A 55 -8.01 1.23 -17.60
C GLU A 55 -7.64 0.76 -16.18
N PHE A 56 -8.66 0.67 -15.32
CA PHE A 56 -8.49 0.14 -13.97
C PHE A 56 -8.18 -1.36 -14.01
N LYS A 57 -6.94 -1.74 -13.71
CA LYS A 57 -6.52 -3.14 -13.67
C LYS A 57 -6.59 -3.65 -12.23
N LEU A 58 -7.45 -4.64 -11.97
CA LEU A 58 -7.65 -5.26 -10.65
C LEU A 58 -6.34 -5.68 -9.96
N ARG A 59 -5.33 -6.06 -10.75
CA ARG A 59 -3.98 -6.41 -10.27
C ARG A 59 -3.34 -5.32 -9.39
N TYR A 60 -3.69 -4.05 -9.58
CA TYR A 60 -3.16 -2.94 -8.77
C TYR A 60 -3.79 -2.86 -7.37
N ILE A 61 -5.00 -3.40 -7.16
CA ILE A 61 -5.55 -3.61 -5.81
C ILE A 61 -4.92 -4.84 -5.17
N LEU A 62 -4.79 -5.93 -5.93
CA LEU A 62 -4.35 -7.21 -5.39
C LEU A 62 -2.89 -7.19 -4.93
N PHE A 63 -2.04 -6.38 -5.57
CA PHE A 63 -0.63 -6.27 -5.24
C PHE A 63 -0.37 -5.78 -3.80
N PRO A 64 -0.89 -4.62 -3.34
CA PRO A 64 -0.73 -4.19 -1.95
C PRO A 64 -1.41 -5.15 -0.96
N GLN A 65 -2.50 -5.81 -1.34
CA GLN A 65 -3.13 -6.84 -0.50
C GLN A 65 -2.19 -8.03 -0.27
N ALA A 66 -1.59 -8.56 -1.34
CA ALA A 66 -0.64 -9.66 -1.28
C ALA A 66 0.61 -9.26 -0.48
N PHE A 67 1.12 -8.05 -0.68
CA PHE A 67 2.25 -7.53 0.09
C PHE A 67 1.92 -7.44 1.58
N GLY A 68 0.74 -6.93 1.95
CA GLY A 68 0.29 -6.86 3.35
C GLY A 68 0.19 -8.24 4.01
N VAL A 69 -0.31 -9.25 3.28
CA VAL A 69 -0.39 -10.64 3.76
C VAL A 69 1.00 -11.24 3.94
N ILE A 70 1.91 -11.08 2.97
CA ILE A 70 3.29 -11.56 3.07
C ILE A 70 3.99 -10.91 4.27
N TYR A 71 3.81 -9.60 4.45
CA TYR A 71 4.40 -8.86 5.57
C TYR A 71 3.85 -9.32 6.93
N LEU A 72 2.56 -9.66 7.01
CA LEU A 72 1.96 -10.26 8.20
C LEU A 72 2.63 -11.59 8.55
N PHE A 73 2.72 -12.52 7.59
CA PHE A 73 3.38 -13.81 7.81
C PHE A 73 4.85 -13.65 8.19
N PHE A 74 5.53 -12.68 7.58
CA PHE A 74 6.90 -12.34 7.95
C PHE A 74 6.99 -11.86 9.41
N ASN A 75 6.11 -10.96 9.86
CA ASN A 75 6.10 -10.48 11.26
C ASN A 75 5.85 -11.62 12.25
N VAL A 76 4.89 -12.50 11.95
CA VAL A 76 4.59 -13.66 12.79
C VAL A 76 5.80 -14.61 12.81
N GLY A 77 6.39 -14.91 11.65
CA GLY A 77 7.57 -15.76 11.56
C GLY A 77 8.76 -15.19 12.32
N TRP A 78 8.97 -13.87 12.23
CA TRP A 78 10.03 -13.18 12.98
C TRP A 78 9.82 -13.29 14.48
N TYR A 79 8.60 -13.02 14.97
CA TYR A 79 8.27 -13.11 16.40
C TYR A 79 8.63 -14.49 16.99
N TYR A 80 8.40 -15.58 16.26
CA TYR A 80 8.74 -16.94 16.73
C TYR A 80 10.20 -17.35 16.53
N LEU A 81 10.94 -16.71 15.62
CA LEU A 81 12.33 -17.07 15.29
C LEU A 81 13.36 -16.15 15.95
N ALA A 82 12.95 -14.94 16.33
CA ALA A 82 13.83 -13.94 16.94
C ALA A 82 14.12 -14.28 18.42
N PRO A 83 15.31 -13.90 18.93
CA PRO A 83 15.59 -13.92 20.36
C PRO A 83 14.54 -13.13 21.14
N ASP A 84 14.23 -13.55 22.37
CA ASP A 84 13.17 -12.98 23.22
C ASP A 84 13.21 -11.45 23.29
N ASP A 85 14.41 -10.88 23.43
CA ASP A 85 14.67 -9.45 23.50
C ASP A 85 14.33 -8.65 22.22
N ASP A 86 14.22 -9.33 21.06
CA ASP A 86 14.08 -8.75 19.72
C ASP A 86 12.78 -9.20 19.00
N ARG A 87 11.86 -9.86 19.73
CA ARG A 87 10.59 -10.37 19.16
C ARG A 87 9.63 -9.25 18.75
N LEU A 88 9.77 -8.07 19.34
CA LEU A 88 8.93 -6.90 19.13
C LEU A 88 9.53 -5.95 18.09
N ILE A 89 8.95 -5.96 16.89
CA ILE A 89 9.30 -4.99 15.84
C ILE A 89 8.51 -3.67 16.01
N TYR A 90 7.24 -3.77 16.38
CA TYR A 90 6.35 -2.64 16.63
C TYR A 90 5.55 -2.91 17.89
N ILE A 91 5.46 -1.91 18.79
CA ILE A 91 4.65 -1.99 20.02
C ILE A 91 3.19 -2.37 19.73
N ILE A 92 2.65 -1.95 18.58
CA ILE A 92 1.26 -2.22 18.18
C ILE A 92 1.08 -3.68 17.72
N LEU A 93 2.17 -4.36 17.35
CA LEU A 93 2.21 -5.77 16.96
C LEU A 93 2.91 -6.61 18.05
N ASP A 94 2.66 -6.26 19.31
CA ASP A 94 3.08 -7.08 20.43
C ASP A 94 2.22 -8.34 20.51
N TRP A 95 2.76 -9.45 20.01
CA TRP A 95 2.06 -10.74 20.02
C TRP A 95 2.07 -11.40 21.40
N GLU A 96 2.90 -10.93 22.35
CA GLU A 96 3.02 -11.50 23.70
C GLU A 96 2.05 -10.83 24.66
N ASP A 97 2.19 -9.52 24.85
CA ASP A 97 1.43 -8.77 25.85
C ASP A 97 0.09 -8.24 25.31
N ASN A 98 -0.06 -8.14 23.98
CA ASN A 98 -1.26 -7.60 23.35
C ASN A 98 -1.68 -8.35 22.09
N THR A 99 -1.71 -9.69 22.17
CA THR A 99 -2.04 -10.56 21.02
C THR A 99 -3.36 -10.17 20.34
N LEU A 100 -4.38 -9.82 21.13
CA LEU A 100 -5.69 -9.42 20.59
C LEU A 100 -5.60 -8.09 19.82
N GLY A 101 -4.88 -7.10 20.35
CA GLY A 101 -4.65 -5.83 19.68
C GLY A 101 -3.85 -6.00 18.39
N ALA A 102 -2.79 -6.81 18.41
CA ALA A 102 -1.99 -7.15 17.24
C ALA A 102 -2.84 -7.85 16.15
N CYS A 103 -3.67 -8.82 16.53
CA CYS A 103 -4.64 -9.47 15.65
C CYS A 103 -5.61 -8.46 15.05
N ILE A 104 -6.29 -7.67 15.88
CA ILE A 104 -7.28 -6.68 15.42
C ILE A 104 -6.63 -5.67 14.47
N TYR A 105 -5.41 -5.20 14.78
CA TYR A 105 -4.69 -4.27 13.92
C TYR A 105 -4.32 -4.91 12.57
N ALA A 106 -3.71 -6.10 12.59
CA ALA A 106 -3.29 -6.82 11.38
C ALA A 106 -4.48 -7.18 10.48
N PHE A 107 -5.51 -7.81 11.05
CA PHE A 107 -6.72 -8.16 10.29
C PHE A 107 -7.52 -6.92 9.90
N GLY A 108 -7.59 -5.90 10.76
CA GLY A 108 -8.24 -4.63 10.45
C GLY A 108 -7.58 -3.93 9.27
N ALA A 109 -6.25 -3.86 9.24
CA ALA A 109 -5.52 -3.26 8.12
C ALA A 109 -5.76 -4.02 6.80
N ILE A 110 -5.70 -5.36 6.83
CA ILE A 110 -5.78 -6.20 5.63
C ILE A 110 -7.23 -6.38 5.13
N LEU A 111 -8.18 -6.66 6.03
CA LEU A 111 -9.56 -7.01 5.67
C LEU A 111 -10.49 -5.80 5.62
N VAL A 112 -10.15 -4.70 6.30
CA VAL A 112 -11.00 -3.50 6.35
C VAL A 112 -10.31 -2.32 5.67
N GLY A 113 -9.09 -1.98 6.10
CA GLY A 113 -8.34 -0.84 5.58
C GLY A 113 -8.10 -0.92 4.07
N ALA A 114 -7.51 -2.02 3.61
CA ALA A 114 -7.21 -2.20 2.19
C ALA A 114 -8.47 -2.25 1.29
N PRO A 115 -9.55 -2.99 1.62
CA PRO A 115 -10.79 -2.94 0.83
C PRO A 115 -11.48 -1.58 0.85
N LEU A 116 -11.56 -0.90 1.99
CA LEU A 116 -12.12 0.46 2.06
C LEU A 116 -11.35 1.42 1.17
N PHE A 117 -10.01 1.35 1.20
CA PHE A 117 -9.18 2.15 0.33
C PHE A 117 -9.44 1.82 -1.16
N GLY A 118 -9.56 0.54 -1.49
CA GLY A 118 -9.92 0.07 -2.83
C GLY A 118 -11.28 0.60 -3.31
N LEU A 119 -12.27 0.69 -2.42
CA LEU A 119 -13.59 1.25 -2.73
C LEU A 119 -13.54 2.77 -2.96
N VAL A 120 -12.80 3.51 -2.11
CA VAL A 120 -12.57 4.95 -2.32
C VAL A 120 -11.93 5.18 -3.69
N HIS A 121 -10.92 4.38 -4.01
CA HIS A 121 -10.24 4.45 -5.29
C HIS A 121 -11.17 4.13 -6.47
N LEU A 122 -12.02 3.09 -6.35
CA LEU A 122 -13.02 2.76 -7.36
C LEU A 122 -14.03 3.91 -7.56
N GLY A 123 -14.46 4.54 -6.47
CA GLY A 123 -15.36 5.69 -6.51
C GLY A 123 -14.76 6.87 -7.28
N LEU A 124 -13.50 7.20 -7.00
CA LEU A 124 -12.77 8.25 -7.72
C LEU A 124 -12.63 7.92 -9.22
N PHE A 125 -12.33 6.66 -9.55
CA PHE A 125 -12.24 6.20 -10.93
C PHE A 125 -13.59 6.37 -11.67
N ARG A 126 -14.70 5.95 -11.07
CA ARG A 126 -16.05 6.10 -11.66
C ARG A 126 -16.46 7.56 -11.81
N LEU A 127 -16.13 8.40 -10.83
CA LEU A 127 -16.39 9.83 -10.90
C LEU A 127 -15.63 10.45 -12.08
N ARG A 128 -14.36 10.10 -12.26
CA ARG A 128 -13.53 10.54 -13.38
C ARG A 128 -14.12 10.10 -14.72
N GLU A 129 -14.43 8.81 -14.87
CA GLU A 129 -15.04 8.24 -16.08
C GLU A 129 -16.31 9.01 -16.48
N SER A 130 -17.19 9.29 -15.52
CA SER A 130 -18.38 10.11 -15.72
C SER A 130 -18.06 11.52 -16.24
N VAL A 131 -17.07 12.20 -15.66
CA VAL A 131 -16.66 13.55 -16.12
C VAL A 131 -16.13 13.51 -17.55
N TYR A 132 -15.34 12.50 -17.92
CA TYR A 132 -14.82 12.36 -19.29
C TYR A 132 -15.93 12.14 -20.31
N HIS A 133 -16.84 11.19 -20.06
CA HIS A 133 -17.95 10.93 -20.98
C HIS A 133 -18.87 12.14 -21.15
N ASN A 134 -19.14 12.86 -20.06
CA ASN A 134 -19.93 14.09 -20.11
C ASN A 134 -19.24 15.19 -20.94
N ARG A 135 -17.91 15.32 -20.88
CA ARG A 135 -17.16 16.28 -21.71
C ARG A 135 -17.14 15.88 -23.19
N LEU A 136 -16.95 14.60 -23.49
CA LEU A 136 -16.99 14.06 -24.84
C LEU A 136 -18.36 14.27 -25.49
N ALA A 137 -19.45 13.97 -24.77
CA ALA A 137 -20.81 14.16 -25.28
C ALA A 137 -21.13 15.65 -25.56
N ARG A 138 -20.63 16.57 -24.74
CA ARG A 138 -20.80 18.02 -24.96
C ARG A 138 -20.03 18.51 -26.18
N THR A 139 -18.79 18.05 -26.35
CA THR A 139 -17.95 18.45 -27.48
C THR A 139 -18.45 17.88 -28.81
N SER A 140 -18.92 16.63 -28.84
CA SER A 140 -19.54 16.04 -30.04
C SER A 140 -20.82 16.76 -30.45
N LYS A 141 -21.65 17.15 -29.46
CA LYS A 141 -22.88 17.93 -29.73
C LYS A 141 -22.55 19.31 -30.30
N ALA A 142 -21.59 20.02 -29.70
CA ALA A 142 -21.14 21.33 -30.19
C ALA A 142 -20.57 21.26 -31.62
N ALA A 143 -19.79 20.21 -31.92
CA ALA A 143 -19.24 19.99 -33.27
C ALA A 143 -20.35 19.70 -34.31
N ALA A 144 -21.35 18.89 -33.96
CA ALA A 144 -22.48 18.60 -34.84
C ALA A 144 -23.34 19.84 -35.10
N GLU A 145 -23.56 20.67 -34.07
CA GLU A 145 -24.26 21.96 -34.21
C GLU A 145 -23.50 22.91 -35.15
N ALA A 146 -22.18 23.05 -34.98
CA ALA A 146 -21.33 23.86 -35.86
C ALA A 146 -21.38 23.41 -37.32
N GLN A 147 -21.24 22.11 -37.59
CA GLN A 147 -21.33 21.56 -38.94
C GLN A 147 -22.71 21.79 -39.58
N SER A 148 -23.78 21.74 -38.79
CA SER A 148 -25.13 22.01 -39.27
C SER A 148 -25.37 23.49 -39.64
N ILE A 149 -24.62 24.42 -39.02
CA ILE A 149 -24.67 25.85 -39.33
C ILE A 149 -23.94 26.10 -40.66
N GLU A 150 -22.72 25.57 -40.80
CA GLU A 150 -21.93 25.71 -42.04
C GLU A 150 -22.68 25.17 -43.27
N LEU A 151 -23.39 24.04 -43.12
CA LEU A 151 -24.19 23.47 -44.20
C LEU A 151 -25.35 24.39 -44.63
N LYS A 152 -26.02 25.02 -43.66
CA LYS A 152 -27.11 25.97 -43.94
C LYS A 152 -26.62 27.26 -44.60
N GLU A 153 -25.42 27.73 -44.25
CA GLU A 153 -24.80 28.90 -44.89
C GLU A 153 -24.37 28.59 -46.32
N SER A 154 -23.85 27.38 -46.59
CA SER A 154 -23.50 26.94 -47.95
C SER A 154 -24.71 26.82 -48.88
N ASP A 155 -25.89 26.46 -48.36
CA ASP A 155 -27.13 26.34 -49.17
C ASP A 155 -27.73 27.71 -49.54
N GLN A 156 -27.31 28.79 -48.86
CA GLN A 156 -27.80 30.16 -49.10
C GLN A 156 -26.92 30.98 -50.05
N ALA A 157 -25.71 30.52 -50.35
CA ALA A 157 -24.74 31.19 -51.21
C ALA A 157 -24.87 30.73 -52.68
#